data_AF-A0A6J1PVD4-F1
#
_entry.id   AF-A0A6J1PVD4-F1
#
_cell.length_a   1.000
_cell.length_b   1.000
_cell.length_c   1.000
_cell.angle_alpha   90.00
_cell.angle_beta   90.00
_cell.angle_gamma   90.00
#
_symmetry.space_group_name_H-M   'P 1'
#
loop_
_entity.id
_entity.type
_entity.pdbx_description
1 polymer ?
#
loop_
_entity_poly.entity_id
_entity_poly.type
_entity_poly.pdbx_seq_one_letter_code
_entity_poly.pdbx_strand_id
1 'polypeptide(L)'
;MQRIRMKATGTIFFISCVVMANLQNAESKKLSFDEIRKALQPVKKHCLDRVGTDPKLPDNAVKGNFVSDRKLQCYYKCMMLNTKVMKNDKIIEKALSKIAEHMLQEDSVSLVLKAMEKCHSIAMKSMDGCQLAYDYTKCIYDYNSMLLIYP
;
A
#
# COMPACT_ATOMS: atom_id res chain seq x y z
N MET A 1 -23.47 -31.77 31.54
CA MET A 1 -22.43 -31.07 30.76
C MET A 1 -22.47 -31.33 29.23
N GLN A 2 -23.04 -32.41 28.70
CA GLN A 2 -23.03 -32.71 27.25
C GLN A 2 -23.97 -31.86 26.38
N ARG A 3 -25.17 -31.47 26.86
CA ARG A 3 -26.14 -30.67 26.08
C ARG A 3 -25.68 -29.24 25.73
N ILE A 4 -24.81 -28.65 26.55
CA ILE A 4 -24.27 -27.29 26.31
C ILE A 4 -23.22 -27.33 25.19
N ARG A 5 -22.41 -28.39 25.15
CA ARG A 5 -21.35 -28.62 24.16
C ARG A 5 -21.92 -28.80 22.74
N MET A 6 -23.05 -29.49 22.60
CA MET A 6 -23.72 -29.73 21.31
C MET A 6 -24.38 -28.47 20.72
N LYS A 7 -24.97 -27.62 21.58
CA LYS A 7 -25.54 -26.32 21.15
C LYS A 7 -24.47 -25.35 20.67
N ALA A 8 -23.34 -25.26 21.40
CA ALA A 8 -22.22 -24.41 21.02
C ALA A 8 -21.61 -24.82 19.68
N THR A 9 -21.41 -26.13 19.45
CA THR A 9 -20.89 -26.64 18.16
C THR A 9 -21.83 -26.34 17.00
N GLY A 10 -23.15 -26.49 17.21
CA GLY A 10 -24.16 -26.14 16.21
C GLY A 10 -24.13 -24.64 15.87
N THR A 11 -24.16 -23.77 16.88
CA THR A 11 -24.12 -22.32 16.68
C THR A 11 -22.82 -21.85 16.01
N ILE A 12 -21.66 -22.42 16.38
CA ILE A 12 -20.37 -22.12 15.74
C ILE A 12 -20.38 -22.57 14.27
N PHE A 13 -20.92 -23.75 13.97
CA PHE A 13 -21.02 -24.25 12.60
C PHE A 13 -21.95 -23.37 11.75
N PHE A 14 -23.09 -22.93 12.31
CA PHE A 14 -23.99 -21.99 11.65
C PHE A 14 -23.34 -20.63 11.39
N ILE A 15 -22.63 -20.06 12.37
CA ILE A 15 -21.91 -18.78 12.18
C ILE A 15 -20.80 -18.95 11.12
N SER A 16 -20.06 -20.04 11.16
CA SER A 16 -19.03 -20.36 10.16
C SER A 16 -19.64 -20.49 8.75
N CYS A 17 -20.75 -21.21 8.60
CA CYS A 17 -21.47 -21.35 7.33
C CYS A 17 -22.01 -20.01 6.81
N VAL A 18 -22.55 -19.15 7.69
CA VAL A 18 -23.01 -17.81 7.31
C VAL A 18 -21.82 -16.95 6.87
N VAL A 19 -20.69 -16.96 7.58
CA VAL A 19 -19.49 -16.22 7.16
C VAL A 19 -18.97 -16.72 5.81
N MET A 20 -18.89 -18.03 5.59
CA MET A 20 -18.46 -18.61 4.31
C MET A 20 -19.42 -18.28 3.16
N ALA A 21 -20.74 -18.34 3.37
CA ALA A 21 -21.74 -17.99 2.36
C ALA A 21 -21.71 -16.50 1.99
N ASN A 22 -21.42 -15.61 2.94
CA ASN A 22 -21.26 -14.18 2.67
C ASN A 22 -19.95 -13.86 1.94
N LEU A 23 -18.88 -14.63 2.18
CA LEU A 23 -17.58 -14.44 1.50
C LEU A 23 -17.59 -14.85 0.03
N GLN A 24 -18.45 -15.80 -0.37
CA GLN A 24 -18.58 -16.24 -1.76
C GLN A 24 -19.13 -15.15 -2.69
N ASN A 25 -19.79 -14.12 -2.14
CA ASN A 25 -20.40 -13.03 -2.89
C ASN A 25 -19.56 -11.73 -2.88
N ALA A 26 -18.32 -11.79 -2.38
CA ALA A 26 -17.39 -10.67 -2.46
C ALA A 26 -16.77 -10.59 -3.86
N GLU A 27 -17.50 -10.02 -4.82
CA GLU A 27 -16.84 -9.49 -6.02
C GLU A 27 -15.74 -8.54 -5.56
N SER A 28 -14.49 -8.80 -5.95
CA SER A 28 -13.35 -7.97 -5.59
C SER A 28 -13.48 -6.64 -6.32
N LYS A 29 -14.21 -5.68 -5.71
CA LYS A 29 -14.39 -4.34 -6.26
C LYS A 29 -13.00 -3.75 -6.53
N LYS A 30 -12.70 -3.51 -7.81
CA LYS A 30 -11.49 -2.79 -8.21
C LYS A 30 -11.57 -1.37 -7.65
N LEU A 31 -10.46 -0.89 -7.11
CA LEU A 31 -10.37 0.40 -6.44
C LEU A 31 -9.74 1.44 -7.38
N SER A 32 -10.24 2.66 -7.30
CA SER A 32 -9.54 3.84 -7.84
C SER A 32 -8.32 4.19 -6.98
N PHE A 33 -7.37 4.95 -7.54
CA PHE A 33 -6.21 5.44 -6.79
C PHE A 33 -6.60 6.26 -5.55
N ASP A 34 -7.71 7.00 -5.61
CA ASP A 34 -8.23 7.76 -4.47
C ASP A 34 -8.83 6.86 -3.38
N GLU A 35 -9.52 5.79 -3.76
CA GLU A 35 -10.00 4.78 -2.79
C GLU A 35 -8.83 4.08 -2.11
N ILE A 36 -7.75 3.76 -2.84
CA ILE A 36 -6.51 3.21 -2.26
C ILE A 36 -5.88 4.21 -1.30
N ARG A 37 -5.76 5.48 -1.68
CA ARG A 37 -5.20 6.54 -0.82
C ARG A 37 -6.01 6.72 0.46
N LYS A 38 -7.34 6.60 0.40
CA LYS A 38 -8.23 6.59 1.57
C LYS A 38 -8.01 5.35 2.43
N ALA A 39 -7.88 4.18 1.83
CA ALA A 39 -7.61 2.93 2.55
C ALA A 39 -6.26 2.95 3.29
N LEU A 40 -5.29 3.74 2.82
CA LEU A 40 -3.96 3.87 3.42
C LEU A 40 -3.86 4.94 4.53
N GLN A 41 -4.92 5.70 4.83
CA GLN A 41 -4.91 6.70 5.92
C GLN A 41 -4.48 6.14 7.29
N PRO A 42 -4.91 4.94 7.72
CA PRO A 42 -4.43 4.35 8.97
C PRO A 42 -2.92 4.08 8.96
N VAL A 43 -2.37 3.65 7.80
CA VAL A 43 -0.94 3.40 7.64
C VAL A 43 -0.17 4.72 7.67
N LYS A 44 -0.69 5.76 7.02
CA LYS A 44 -0.15 7.12 7.12
C LYS A 44 -0.03 7.57 8.57
N LYS A 45 -1.12 7.49 9.35
CA LYS A 45 -1.10 7.87 10.76
C LYS A 45 0.00 7.13 11.53
N HIS A 46 0.06 5.81 11.38
CA HIS A 46 1.11 4.99 11.99
C HIS A 46 2.52 5.42 11.58
N CYS A 47 2.75 5.73 10.31
CA CYS A 47 4.06 6.14 9.82
C CYS A 47 4.44 7.57 10.22
N LEU A 48 3.47 8.49 10.32
CA LEU A 48 3.67 9.83 10.88
C LEU A 48 4.14 9.72 12.34
N ASP A 49 3.43 8.94 13.15
CA ASP A 49 3.75 8.72 14.56
C ASP A 49 5.11 8.04 14.75
N ARG A 50 5.39 6.98 13.97
CA ARG A 50 6.64 6.23 14.03
C ARG A 50 7.86 7.09 13.68
N VAL A 51 7.75 7.92 12.64
CA VAL A 51 8.90 8.70 12.12
C VAL A 51 9.01 10.06 12.80
N GLY A 52 7.92 10.57 13.38
CA GLY A 52 7.87 11.90 13.99
C GLY A 52 8.06 13.02 12.95
N THR A 53 7.49 12.84 11.76
CA THR A 53 7.53 13.81 10.65
C THR A 53 6.38 14.81 10.75
N ASP A 54 6.55 16.02 10.21
CA ASP A 54 5.44 16.98 10.09
C ASP A 54 4.41 16.42 9.11
N PRO A 55 3.13 16.26 9.51
CA PRO A 55 2.05 15.78 8.65
C PRO A 55 1.92 16.53 7.32
N LYS A 56 2.32 17.80 7.27
CA LYS A 56 2.27 18.63 6.06
C LYS A 56 3.25 18.20 4.98
N LEU A 57 4.35 17.53 5.33
CA LEU A 57 5.36 17.12 4.36
C LEU A 57 4.82 16.12 3.33
N PRO A 58 4.24 14.97 3.72
CA PRO A 58 3.61 14.08 2.75
C PRO A 58 2.40 14.70 2.04
N ASP A 59 1.59 15.52 2.72
CA ASP A 59 0.47 16.26 2.10
C ASP A 59 0.92 17.20 0.97
N ASN A 60 2.08 17.84 1.16
CA ASN A 60 2.69 18.72 0.17
C ASN A 60 3.31 17.92 -0.99
N ALA A 61 3.93 16.78 -0.70
CA ALA A 61 4.49 15.90 -1.73
C ALA A 61 3.41 15.35 -2.67
N VAL A 62 2.19 15.05 -2.16
CA VAL A 62 1.04 14.69 -3.00
C VAL A 62 0.66 15.79 -4.00
N LYS A 63 0.99 17.06 -3.69
CA LYS A 63 0.78 18.23 -4.56
C LYS A 63 2.00 18.55 -5.43
N GLY A 64 3.02 17.70 -5.43
CA GLY A 64 4.26 17.87 -6.19
C GLY A 64 5.38 18.62 -5.47
N ASN A 65 5.16 19.04 -4.22
CA ASN A 65 6.15 19.76 -3.43
C ASN A 65 7.02 18.77 -2.64
N PHE A 66 7.89 18.08 -3.36
CA PHE A 66 8.88 17.14 -2.82
C PHE A 66 10.07 17.90 -2.23
N VAL A 67 10.23 17.86 -0.91
CA VAL A 67 11.38 18.44 -0.22
C VAL A 67 12.35 17.35 0.23
N SER A 68 13.64 17.64 0.16
CA SER A 68 14.69 16.72 0.61
C SER A 68 14.81 16.68 2.14
N ASP A 69 13.77 16.22 2.82
CA ASP A 69 13.72 16.05 4.27
C ASP A 69 13.91 14.58 4.67
N ARG A 70 14.79 14.31 5.64
CA ARG A 70 15.13 12.94 6.06
C ARG A 70 13.93 12.19 6.63
N LYS A 71 13.04 12.88 7.36
CA LYS A 71 11.86 12.26 7.94
C LYS A 71 10.81 11.96 6.88
N LEU A 72 10.63 12.82 5.89
CA LEU A 72 9.79 12.54 4.73
C LEU A 72 10.30 11.33 3.92
N GLN A 73 11.61 11.21 3.74
CA GLN A 73 12.19 10.03 3.10
C GLN A 73 11.86 8.74 3.87
N CYS A 74 12.07 8.74 5.18
CA CYS A 74 11.78 7.58 6.02
C CYS A 74 10.27 7.32 6.21
N TYR A 75 9.42 8.34 6.02
CA TYR A 75 7.97 8.17 5.92
C TYR A 75 7.60 7.26 4.75
N TYR A 76 8.12 7.53 3.54
CA TYR A 76 7.85 6.67 2.38
C TYR A 76 8.39 5.25 2.56
N LYS A 77 9.56 5.09 3.18
CA LYS A 77 10.05 3.77 3.58
C LYS A 77 9.06 3.06 4.50
N CYS A 78 8.56 3.74 5.54
CA CYS A 78 7.56 3.18 6.44
C CYS A 78 6.30 2.74 5.68
N MET A 79 5.78 3.57 4.77
CA MET A 79 4.62 3.23 3.95
C MET A 79 4.87 1.97 3.13
N MET A 80 6.00 1.89 2.41
CA MET A 80 6.35 0.74 1.58
C MET A 80 6.59 -0.55 2.39
N LEU A 81 7.14 -0.45 3.60
CA LEU A 81 7.31 -1.61 4.49
C LEU A 81 5.94 -2.14 4.95
N ASN A 82 5.00 -1.27 5.30
CA ASN A 82 3.67 -1.68 5.77
C ASN A 82 2.77 -2.20 4.62
N THR A 83 2.98 -1.74 3.39
CA THR A 83 2.33 -2.29 2.19
C THR A 83 3.10 -3.44 1.55
N LYS A 84 4.24 -3.85 2.12
CA LYS A 84 5.12 -4.94 1.64
C LYS A 84 5.73 -4.70 0.25
N VAL A 85 5.69 -3.47 -0.24
CA VAL A 85 6.38 -3.04 -1.47
C VAL A 85 7.89 -2.87 -1.23
N MET A 86 8.32 -2.82 0.03
CA MET A 86 9.73 -2.85 0.42
C MET A 86 9.97 -3.92 1.49
N LYS A 87 11.17 -4.50 1.49
CA LYS A 87 11.69 -5.33 2.58
C LYS A 87 13.12 -4.89 2.89
N ASN A 88 13.38 -4.53 4.13
CA ASN A 88 14.63 -3.86 4.54
C ASN A 88 14.86 -2.60 3.67
N ASP A 89 15.95 -2.55 2.92
CA ASP A 89 16.30 -1.44 2.02
C ASP A 89 16.17 -1.84 0.55
N LYS A 90 15.25 -2.77 0.22
CA LYS A 90 15.03 -3.25 -1.14
C LYS A 90 13.57 -3.14 -1.54
N ILE A 91 13.32 -2.52 -2.70
CA ILE A 91 12.00 -2.48 -3.32
C ILE A 91 11.70 -3.87 -3.90
N ILE A 92 10.49 -4.35 -3.65
CA ILE A 92 9.98 -5.64 -4.10
C ILE A 92 8.96 -5.35 -5.21
N GLU A 93 9.44 -5.05 -6.42
CA GLU A 93 8.58 -4.68 -7.54
C GLU A 93 7.55 -5.77 -7.88
N LYS A 94 7.91 -7.04 -7.72
CA LYS A 94 6.97 -8.17 -7.85
C LYS A 94 5.79 -8.11 -6.86
N ALA A 95 5.97 -7.50 -5.69
CA ALA A 95 4.87 -7.27 -4.76
C ALA A 95 3.97 -6.13 -5.25
N LEU A 96 4.57 -5.05 -5.75
CA LEU A 96 3.83 -3.92 -6.32
C LEU A 96 3.00 -4.32 -7.55
N SER A 97 3.56 -5.09 -8.48
CA SER A 97 2.83 -5.57 -9.66
C SER A 97 1.62 -6.42 -9.28
N LYS A 98 1.79 -7.35 -8.32
CA LYS A 98 0.69 -8.18 -7.81
C LYS A 98 -0.40 -7.36 -7.11
N ILE A 99 -0.01 -6.35 -6.34
CA ILE A 99 -0.95 -5.43 -5.71
C ILE A 99 -1.77 -4.71 -6.78
N ALA A 100 -1.12 -4.19 -7.83
CA ALA A 100 -1.78 -3.54 -8.95
C ALA A 100 -2.76 -4.49 -9.66
N GLU A 101 -2.30 -5.67 -10.09
CA GLU A 101 -3.12 -6.69 -10.77
C GLU A 101 -4.35 -7.09 -9.94
N HIS A 102 -4.20 -7.21 -8.62
CA HIS A 102 -5.30 -7.60 -7.75
C HIS A 102 -6.29 -6.46 -7.51
N MET A 103 -5.80 -5.24 -7.28
CA MET A 103 -6.63 -4.13 -6.78
C MET A 103 -7.16 -3.19 -7.88
N LEU A 104 -6.51 -3.12 -9.04
CA LEU A 104 -6.79 -2.13 -10.08
C LEU A 104 -7.49 -2.75 -11.30
N GLN A 105 -8.13 -1.89 -12.09
CA GLN A 105 -8.62 -2.21 -13.43
C GLN A 105 -7.46 -2.29 -14.45
N GLU A 106 -7.64 -3.02 -15.55
CA GLU A 106 -6.57 -3.34 -16.50
C GLU A 106 -5.78 -2.12 -17.01
N ASP A 107 -6.48 -1.03 -17.39
CA ASP A 107 -5.82 0.20 -17.85
C ASP A 107 -4.91 0.83 -16.78
N SER A 108 -5.36 0.79 -15.53
CA SER A 108 -4.59 1.28 -14.39
C SER A 108 -3.42 0.36 -14.04
N VAL A 109 -3.57 -0.96 -14.22
CA VAL A 109 -2.46 -1.93 -14.09
C VAL A 109 -1.38 -1.61 -15.11
N SER A 110 -1.74 -1.46 -16.38
CA SER A 110 -0.82 -1.11 -17.47
C SER A 110 -0.05 0.18 -17.17
N LEU A 111 -0.75 1.20 -16.65
CA LEU A 111 -0.13 2.46 -16.26
C LEU A 111 0.89 2.30 -15.12
N VAL A 112 0.58 1.51 -14.09
CA VAL A 112 1.49 1.22 -12.98
C VAL A 112 2.73 0.46 -13.47
N LEU A 113 2.56 -0.56 -14.31
CA LEU A 113 3.68 -1.36 -14.82
C LEU A 113 4.65 -0.53 -15.66
N LYS A 114 4.15 0.39 -16.50
CA LYS A 114 5.00 1.32 -17.25
C LYS A 114 5.77 2.28 -16.35
N ALA A 115 5.14 2.76 -15.28
CA ALA A 115 5.82 3.59 -14.28
C ALA A 115 6.94 2.81 -13.57
N MET A 116 6.68 1.55 -13.21
CA MET A 116 7.68 0.66 -12.61
C MET A 116 8.85 0.44 -13.57
N GLU A 117 8.60 0.15 -14.85
CA GLU A 117 9.64 0.00 -15.87
C GLU A 117 10.51 1.27 -15.97
N LYS A 118 9.89 2.45 -16.02
CA LYS A 118 10.59 3.73 -16.06
C LYS A 118 11.47 3.97 -14.83
N CYS A 119 11.02 3.53 -13.66
CA CYS A 119 11.67 3.74 -12.38
C CYS A 119 12.53 2.56 -11.90
N HIS A 120 12.64 1.49 -12.69
CA HIS A 120 13.30 0.24 -12.33
C HIS A 120 14.77 0.45 -11.94
N SER A 121 15.49 1.31 -12.66
CA SER A 121 16.90 1.61 -12.38
C SER A 121 17.11 2.22 -10.98
N ILE A 122 16.11 2.92 -10.43
CA ILE A 122 16.13 3.43 -9.06
C ILE A 122 15.87 2.29 -8.08
N ALA A 123 14.84 1.46 -8.33
CA ALA A 123 14.50 0.32 -7.48
C ALA A 123 15.66 -0.66 -7.27
N MET A 124 16.56 -0.76 -8.25
CA MET A 124 17.72 -1.64 -8.20
C MET A 124 18.94 -1.06 -7.48
N LYS A 125 18.91 0.21 -7.09
CA LYS A 125 20.03 0.82 -6.35
C LYS A 125 20.19 0.19 -4.97
N SER A 126 21.41 -0.20 -4.64
CA SER A 126 21.78 -0.60 -3.28
C SER A 126 22.20 0.63 -2.48
N MET A 127 21.24 1.24 -1.79
CA MET A 127 21.45 2.45 -0.98
C MET A 127 20.57 2.45 0.27
N ASP A 128 20.70 3.46 1.12
CA ASP A 128 19.83 3.63 2.28
C ASP A 128 18.35 3.59 1.90
N GLY A 129 17.57 2.78 2.62
CA GLY A 129 16.18 2.51 2.26
C GLY A 129 15.25 3.72 2.34
N CYS A 130 15.56 4.73 3.16
CA CYS A 130 14.74 5.95 3.20
C CYS A 130 14.95 6.76 1.92
N GLN A 131 16.20 6.95 1.50
CA GLN A 131 16.52 7.61 0.24
C GLN A 131 15.94 6.85 -0.95
N LEU A 132 16.10 5.52 -0.97
CA LEU A 132 15.57 4.66 -2.04
C LEU A 132 14.05 4.79 -2.17
N ALA A 133 13.32 4.72 -1.05
CA ALA A 133 11.86 4.83 -1.04
C ALA A 133 11.40 6.21 -1.55
N TYR A 134 12.10 7.27 -1.16
CA TYR A 134 11.81 8.63 -1.61
C TYR A 134 12.04 8.80 -3.12
N ASP A 135 13.23 8.42 -3.61
CA ASP A 135 13.61 8.57 -5.01
C ASP A 135 12.66 7.78 -5.92
N TYR A 136 12.31 6.55 -5.51
CA TYR A 136 11.36 5.73 -6.27
C TYR A 136 9.97 6.34 -6.26
N THR A 137 9.47 6.80 -5.10
CA THR A 137 8.18 7.48 -5.01
C THR A 137 8.12 8.72 -5.88
N LYS A 138 9.17 9.55 -5.85
CA LYS A 138 9.27 10.74 -6.67
C LYS A 138 9.30 10.38 -8.16
N CYS A 139 10.04 9.35 -8.57
CA CYS A 139 10.06 8.90 -9.95
C CYS A 139 8.67 8.46 -10.45
N ILE A 140 7.92 7.70 -9.63
CA ILE A 140 6.55 7.30 -9.96
C ILE A 140 5.64 8.52 -10.10
N TYR A 141 5.77 9.51 -9.20
CA TYR A 141 5.03 10.77 -9.30
C TYR A 141 5.39 11.57 -10.56
N ASP A 142 6.67 11.71 -10.86
CA ASP A 142 7.17 12.44 -12.04
C ASP A 142 6.71 11.77 -13.35
N TYR A 143 6.55 10.45 -13.37
CA TYR A 143 5.95 9.73 -14.49
C TYR A 143 4.46 10.03 -14.62
N ASN A 144 3.71 9.93 -13.51
CA ASN A 144 2.29 10.29 -13.46
C ASN A 144 1.85 10.54 -12.01
N SER A 145 1.45 11.78 -11.71
CA SER A 145 1.09 12.20 -10.35
C SER A 145 -0.11 11.44 -9.77
N MET A 146 -0.99 10.88 -10.59
CA MET A 146 -2.11 10.04 -10.14
C MET A 146 -1.66 8.75 -9.45
N LEU A 147 -0.45 8.25 -9.77
CA LEU A 147 0.09 7.01 -9.23
C LEU A 147 0.65 7.12 -7.81
N LEU A 148 0.73 8.34 -7.25
CA LEU A 148 1.22 8.55 -5.89
C LEU A 148 0.18 8.11 -4.84
N ILE A 149 0.04 6.80 -4.64
CA ILE A 149 -0.98 6.22 -3.75
C ILE A 149 -0.68 6.41 -2.26
N TYR A 150 0.57 6.73 -1.89
CA TYR A 150 0.95 7.01 -0.50
C TYR A 150 0.58 8.44 -0.14
N PRO A 151 -0.43 8.65 0.74
CA PRO A 151 -0.86 9.99 1.17
C PRO A 151 0.14 10.67 2.09
#